data_AF-A0A4Y2GGI4-F1
#
_entry.id   AF-A0A4Y2GGI4-F1
#
_cell.length_a   1.000
_cell.length_b   1.000
_cell.length_c   1.000
_cell.angle_alpha   90.00
_cell.angle_beta   90.00
_cell.angle_gamma   90.00
#
_symmetry.space_group_name_H-M   'P 1'
#
loop_
_entity.id
_entity.type
_entity.pdbx_description
1 polymer ?
#
loop_
_entity_poly.entity_id
_entity_poly.type
_entity_poly.pdbx_seq_one_letter_code
_entity_poly.pdbx_strand_id
1 'polypeptide(L)'
;MISRVILRMETHYLTRKNLAQIFLSRPQPFSQSKPNDLVRDLGLSKDASVLLVSRLKNKNLLTPGSSFSWYRHREKEFTQFFSKEGNSFS
;
A
#
# COMPACT_ATOMS: atom_id res chain seq x y z
N MET A 1 -42.39 8.07 28.00
CA MET A 1 -42.50 7.34 26.71
C MET A 1 -41.89 8.20 25.62
N ILE A 2 -40.83 7.75 24.95
CA ILE A 2 -40.21 8.51 23.85
C ILE A 2 -41.12 8.41 22.62
N SER A 3 -41.46 9.55 22.02
CA SER A 3 -42.39 9.63 20.90
C SER A 3 -41.79 8.98 19.64
N ARG A 4 -42.58 8.13 18.96
CA ARG A 4 -42.16 7.35 17.76
C ARG A 4 -41.67 8.24 16.62
N VAL A 5 -42.13 9.50 16.58
CA VAL A 5 -41.71 10.52 15.60
C VAL A 5 -40.26 10.95 15.82
N ILE A 6 -39.82 11.08 17.08
CA ILE A 6 -38.46 11.48 17.42
C ILE A 6 -37.47 10.40 16.99
N LEU A 7 -37.79 9.14 17.28
CA LEU A 7 -36.97 8.00 16.88
C LEU A 7 -36.78 7.94 15.34
N ARG A 8 -37.86 8.20 14.58
CA ARG A 8 -37.81 8.22 13.11
C ARG A 8 -36.96 9.36 12.56
N MET A 9 -37.01 10.53 13.19
CA MET A 9 -36.19 11.68 12.80
C MET A 9 -34.70 11.42 13.07
N GLU A 10 -34.36 10.85 14.23
CA GLU A 10 -32.98 10.48 14.58
C GLU A 10 -32.43 9.43 13.63
N THR A 11 -33.20 8.38 13.31
CA THR A 11 -32.76 7.35 12.37
C THR A 11 -32.48 7.95 10.99
N HIS A 12 -33.34 8.83 10.48
CA HIS A 12 -33.11 9.49 9.20
C HIS A 12 -31.88 10.39 9.22
N TYR A 13 -31.66 11.13 10.30
CA TYR A 13 -30.48 11.98 10.47
C TYR A 13 -29.19 11.16 10.50
N LEU A 14 -29.17 10.06 11.26
CA LEU A 14 -28.02 9.18 11.38
C LEU A 14 -27.71 8.46 10.05
N THR A 15 -28.75 7.99 9.34
CA THR A 15 -28.61 7.37 8.01
C THR A 15 -28.08 8.39 6.99
N ARG A 16 -28.61 9.62 6.99
CA ARG A 16 -28.15 10.66 6.06
C ARG A 16 -26.70 11.05 6.33
N LYS A 17 -26.29 11.16 7.60
CA LYS A 17 -24.89 11.40 7.99
C LYS A 17 -23.97 10.26 7.58
N ASN A 18 -24.36 9.01 7.80
CA ASN A 18 -23.56 7.85 7.40
C ASN A 18 -23.38 7.77 5.88
N LEU A 19 -24.48 7.95 5.13
CA LEU A 19 -24.42 7.99 3.66
C LEU A 19 -23.53 9.14 3.18
N ALA A 20 -23.70 10.35 3.72
CA ALA A 20 -22.85 11.48 3.38
C ALA A 20 -21.38 11.18 3.70
N GLN A 21 -21.07 10.56 4.83
CA GLN A 21 -19.69 10.19 5.18
C GLN A 21 -19.08 9.21 4.18
N ILE A 22 -19.84 8.20 3.74
CA ILE A 22 -19.39 7.20 2.76
C ILE A 22 -19.16 7.83 1.38
N PHE A 23 -20.08 8.69 0.93
CA PHE A 23 -19.98 9.35 -0.39
C PHE A 23 -18.95 10.50 -0.41
N LEU A 24 -18.68 11.14 0.74
CA LEU A 24 -17.69 12.21 0.87
C LEU A 24 -16.29 11.70 1.26
N SER A 25 -16.16 10.46 1.76
CA SER A 25 -14.85 9.87 2.02
C SER A 25 -14.14 9.57 0.71
N ARG A 26 -13.19 10.42 0.33
CA ARG A 26 -12.27 10.13 -0.78
C ARG A 26 -11.42 8.90 -0.42
N PRO A 27 -11.14 8.00 -1.39
CA PRO A 27 -10.20 6.90 -1.18
C PRO A 27 -8.86 7.47 -0.71
N GLN A 28 -8.38 7.01 0.45
CA GLN A 28 -7.09 7.42 0.97
C GLN A 28 -6.00 6.79 0.07
N PRO A 29 -5.15 7.59 -0.61
CA PRO A 29 -4.05 7.04 -1.38
C PRO A 29 -3.03 6.37 -0.46
N PHE A 30 -2.34 5.36 -0.98
CA PHE A 30 -1.24 4.70 -0.31
C PHE A 30 -0.09 5.69 -0.11
N SER A 31 0.42 5.74 1.12
CA SER A 31 1.66 6.44 1.48
C SER A 31 2.88 5.67 0.98
N GLN A 32 4.06 6.29 1.02
CA GLN A 32 5.28 5.78 0.39
C GLN A 32 5.71 4.36 0.76
N SER A 33 5.50 3.91 2.02
CA SER A 33 5.93 2.58 2.48
C SER A 33 4.93 1.47 2.16
N LYS A 34 3.63 1.78 2.08
CA LYS A 34 2.57 0.76 1.94
C LYS A 34 2.65 -0.07 0.66
N PRO A 35 3.03 0.47 -0.52
CA PRO A 35 3.22 -0.34 -1.72
C PRO A 35 4.30 -1.39 -1.55
N ASN A 36 5.40 -1.06 -0.85
CA ASN A 36 6.49 -2.00 -0.58
C ASN A 36 6.06 -3.09 0.39
N ASP A 37 5.30 -2.73 1.45
CA ASP A 37 4.73 -3.71 2.38
C ASP A 37 3.78 -4.66 1.66
N LEU A 38 2.87 -4.14 0.82
CA LEU A 38 1.94 -4.94 0.04
C LEU A 38 2.65 -5.92 -0.91
N VAL A 39 3.73 -5.47 -1.54
CA VAL A 39 4.58 -6.30 -2.40
C VAL A 39 5.24 -7.43 -1.62
N ARG A 40 5.73 -7.15 -0.40
CA ARG A 40 6.33 -8.15 0.50
C ARG A 40 5.29 -9.15 0.99
N ASP A 41 4.14 -8.68 1.46
CA ASP A 41 3.09 -9.50 2.05
C ASP A 41 2.46 -10.44 1.01
N LEU A 42 2.38 -9.99 -0.26
CA LEU A 42 1.90 -10.80 -1.38
C LEU A 42 2.99 -11.66 -2.04
N GLY A 43 4.26 -11.52 -1.64
CA GLY A 43 5.38 -12.27 -2.23
C GLY A 43 5.55 -12.05 -3.74
N LEU A 44 5.29 -10.83 -4.22
CA LEU A 44 5.28 -10.56 -5.66
C LEU A 44 6.70 -10.63 -6.24
N SER A 45 6.80 -11.18 -7.46
CA SER A 45 8.02 -11.06 -8.25
C SER A 45 8.28 -9.60 -8.61
N LYS A 46 9.53 -9.28 -9.00
CA LYS A 46 9.91 -7.91 -9.39
C LYS A 46 8.99 -7.33 -10.46
N ASP A 47 8.72 -8.09 -11.52
CA ASP A 47 7.93 -7.61 -12.65
C ASP A 47 6.45 -7.43 -12.27
N ALA A 48 5.91 -8.33 -11.44
CA ALA A 48 4.56 -8.19 -10.88
C ALA A 48 4.45 -6.96 -9.97
N SER A 49 5.48 -6.69 -9.18
CA SER A 49 5.55 -5.52 -8.28
C SER A 49 5.57 -4.21 -9.06
N VAL A 50 6.38 -4.14 -10.12
CA VAL A 50 6.44 -2.97 -11.01
C VAL A 50 5.10 -2.74 -11.71
N LEU A 51 4.46 -3.81 -12.21
CA LEU A 51 3.14 -3.74 -12.84
C LEU A 51 2.07 -3.24 -11.86
N LEU A 52 2.09 -3.74 -10.63
CA LEU A 52 1.17 -3.33 -9.57
C LEU A 52 1.33 -1.84 -9.24
N VAL A 53 2.56 -1.37 -9.04
CA VAL A 53 2.86 0.05 -8.77
C VAL A 53 2.43 0.94 -9.93
N SER A 54 2.68 0.53 -11.17
CA SER A 54 2.24 1.24 -12.37
C SER A 54 0.71 1.40 -12.40
N ARG A 55 -0.03 0.33 -12.10
CA ARG A 55 -1.49 0.38 -12.02
C ARG A 55 -1.99 1.27 -10.88
N LEU A 56 -1.34 1.24 -9.71
CA LEU A 56 -1.68 2.13 -8.58
C LEU A 56 -1.45 3.60 -8.93
N LYS A 57 -0.35 3.90 -9.63
CA LYS A 57 -0.04 5.25 -10.13
C LYS A 57 -1.09 5.73 -11.13
N ASN A 58 -1.47 4.91 -12.10
CA ASN A 58 -2.48 5.24 -13.10
C ASN A 58 -3.87 5.50 -12.48
N LYS A 59 -4.19 4.86 -11.36
CA LYS A 59 -5.45 5.06 -10.63
C LYS A 59 -5.41 6.23 -9.63
N ASN A 60 -4.32 7.01 -9.58
CA ASN A 60 -4.10 8.06 -8.58
C ASN A 60 -4.25 7.57 -7.13
N LEU A 61 -3.94 6.28 -6.88
CA LEU A 61 -4.01 5.66 -5.56
C LEU A 61 -2.70 5.78 -4.79
N LEU A 62 -1.71 6.50 -5.33
CA LEU A 62 -0.45 6.80 -4.66
C LEU A 62 -0.40 8.29 -4.30
N THR A 63 0.14 8.61 -3.14
CA THR A 63 0.41 10.01 -2.79
C THR A 63 1.37 10.65 -3.81
N PRO A 64 1.17 11.93 -4.19
CA PRO A 64 2.11 12.65 -5.05
C PRO A 64 3.53 12.58 -4.49
N GLY A 65 4.51 12.26 -5.33
CA GLY A 65 5.92 12.18 -4.92
C GLY A 65 6.34 10.85 -4.28
N SER A 66 5.44 9.88 -4.09
CA SER A 66 5.85 8.54 -3.62
C SER A 66 6.66 7.83 -4.70
N SER A 67 7.91 7.50 -4.36
CA SER A 67 8.78 6.66 -5.19
C SER A 67 8.72 5.20 -4.72
N PHE A 68 8.77 4.28 -5.69
CA PHE A 68 8.91 2.85 -5.42
C PHE A 68 10.38 2.46 -5.64
N SER A 69 10.96 1.78 -4.65
CA SER A 69 12.30 1.21 -4.75
C SER A 69 12.24 -0.29 -4.47
N TRP A 70 12.66 -1.09 -5.43
CA TRP A 70 12.81 -2.54 -5.24
C TRP A 70 14.17 -2.80 -4.58
N TYR A 71 14.16 -3.27 -3.33
CA TYR A 71 15.39 -3.73 -2.68
C TYR A 71 15.89 -4.99 -3.39
N ARG A 72 16.90 -4.81 -4.23
CA ARG A 72 17.58 -5.93 -4.91
C ARG A 72 18.34 -6.71 -3.84
N HIS A 73 17.99 -7.98 -3.64
CA HIS A 73 18.82 -8.92 -2.88
C HIS A 73 20.04 -9.37 -3.71
N ARG A 74 20.68 -8.39 -4.38
CA ARG A 74 21.81 -8.58 -5.29
C ARG A 74 23.00 -9.20 -4.55
N GLU A 75 23.12 -8.91 -3.26
CA GLU A 75 24.18 -9.47 -2.43
C GLU A 75 24.19 -11.00 -2.45
N LYS A 76 23.03 -11.68 -2.30
CA LYS A 76 22.97 -13.15 -2.37
C LYS A 76 23.29 -13.70 -3.75
N GLU A 77 22.82 -13.04 -4.81
CA GLU A 77 23.12 -13.44 -6.20
C GLU A 77 24.62 -13.31 -6.52
N PHE A 78 25.32 -12.38 -5.86
CA PHE A 78 26.74 -12.13 -6.10
C PHE A 78 27.67 -12.76 -5.05
N THR A 79 27.13 -13.31 -3.96
CA THR A 79 27.93 -14.01 -2.92
C THR A 79 28.77 -15.14 -3.54
N GLN A 80 28.27 -15.81 -4.58
CA GLN A 80 29.00 -16.85 -5.31
C GLN A 80 30.31 -16.34 -5.96
N PHE A 81 30.37 -15.06 -6.33
CA PHE A 81 31.55 -14.45 -6.95
C PHE A 81 32.57 -13.96 -5.92
N PHE A 82 32.20 -13.86 -4.64
CA PHE A 82 33.08 -13.46 -3.53
C PHE A 82 33.71 -14.67 -2.81
N SER A 83 33.98 -15.74 -3.54
CA SER A 83 34.73 -16.89 -3.01
C SER A 83 36.11 -16.41 -2.55
N LYS A 84 36.38 -16.62 -1.26
CA LYS A 84 37.53 -16.13 -0.49
C LYS A 84 38.84 -16.29 -1.26
N GLU A 85 39.36 -15.18 -1.78
CA GLU A 85 40.71 -15.14 -2.35
C GLU A 85 41.71 -15.51 -1.24
N GLY A 86 42.66 -16.36 -1.64
CA GLY A 86 43.48 -17.17 -0.75
C GLY A 86 44.20 -16.36 0.32
N ASN A 87 44.22 -16.94 1.51
CA ASN A 87 45.17 -16.60 2.55
C ASN A 87 46.57 -17.06 2.10
N SER A 88 47.18 -16.30 1.18
CA SER A 88 48.57 -16.48 0.73
C SER A 88 49.31 -15.16 0.90
N PHE A 89 49.43 -14.71 2.14
CA PHE A 89 50.52 -13.80 2.49
C PHE A 89 51.76 -14.67 2.78
N SER A 90 52.85 -14.24 2.13
CA SER A 90 54.22 -14.78 2.10
C SER A 90 54.76 -15.33 3.41
#